data_AF-A0A2P8R2I4-F1
#
_entry.id   AF-A0A2P8R2I4-F1
#
_cell.length_a   1.000
_cell.length_b   1.000
_cell.length_c   1.000
_cell.angle_alpha   90.00
_cell.angle_beta   90.00
_cell.angle_gamma   90.00
#
_symmetry.space_group_name_H-M   'P 1'
#
loop_
_entity.id
_entity.type
_entity.pdbx_description
1 polymer ?
#
loop_
_entity_poly.entity_id
_entity_poly.type
_entity_poly.pdbx_seq_one_letter_code
_entity_poly.pdbx_strand_id
1 'polypeptide(L)'
;MRKENTLDKIDQYFANKNQNEINMYIAFACLIIFILIYLAIFPMSQEYFDTEERNLNDITSKLNDTNSYLSNKIGPDGDTNYAINKEKNVLDGEINRLNSIKDTNVFFDNKLLEVSSLSNDRKNWAGFLDFLAKNAQENNIKIFYINSQVNNVELKKIQEMLNIDVKLEGAFNNILNYINSIEESEMVVDLNGIDINATKNNLIGGELKISVWGMKYQ
;
A
#
# COMPACT_ATOMS: atom_id res chain seq x y z
N MET A 1 -13.83 95.49 41.79
CA MET A 1 -14.74 94.68 40.95
C MET A 1 -14.33 93.21 41.12
N ARG A 2 -15.13 92.40 41.83
CA ARG A 2 -14.84 90.96 41.97
C ARG A 2 -15.08 90.29 40.61
N LYS A 3 -14.09 89.57 40.10
CA LYS A 3 -14.26 88.71 38.93
C LYS A 3 -15.19 87.57 39.36
N GLU A 4 -16.42 87.58 38.88
CA GLU A 4 -17.36 86.48 39.04
C GLU A 4 -16.69 85.17 38.61
N ASN A 5 -16.63 84.20 39.52
CA ASN A 5 -16.06 82.89 39.25
C ASN A 5 -17.04 82.12 38.35
N THR A 6 -16.54 81.22 37.50
CA THR A 6 -17.40 80.47 36.55
C THR A 6 -18.48 79.66 37.26
N LEU A 7 -18.21 79.20 38.49
CA LEU A 7 -19.17 78.50 39.34
C LEU A 7 -20.26 79.44 39.89
N ASP A 8 -19.90 80.66 40.34
CA ASP A 8 -20.87 81.63 40.86
C ASP A 8 -21.90 82.05 39.79
N LYS A 9 -21.46 82.14 38.53
CA LYS A 9 -22.33 82.42 37.37
C LYS A 9 -23.31 81.29 37.08
N ILE A 10 -22.87 80.06 37.27
CA ILE A 10 -23.70 78.86 37.07
C ILE A 10 -24.76 78.80 38.17
N ASP A 11 -24.37 79.04 39.42
CA ASP A 11 -25.31 79.06 40.55
C ASP A 11 -26.36 80.18 40.40
N GLN A 12 -25.96 81.38 39.97
CA GLN A 12 -26.90 82.47 39.71
C GLN A 12 -27.85 82.18 38.53
N TYR A 13 -27.39 81.43 37.51
CA TYR A 13 -28.22 81.00 36.38
C TYR A 13 -29.30 79.98 36.78
N PHE A 14 -29.01 79.11 37.74
CA PHE A 14 -29.96 78.12 38.27
C PHE A 14 -30.87 78.66 39.37
N ALA A 15 -30.49 79.76 40.06
CA ALA A 15 -31.26 80.35 41.15
C ALA A 15 -32.65 80.89 40.76
N ASN A 16 -32.86 81.25 39.48
CA ASN A 16 -34.13 81.80 38.98
C ASN A 16 -34.99 80.77 38.21
N LYS A 17 -34.63 79.48 38.24
CA LYS A 17 -35.28 78.42 37.47
C LYS A 17 -36.11 77.50 38.35
N ASN A 18 -37.17 76.92 37.78
CA ASN A 18 -38.05 75.99 38.49
C ASN A 18 -37.35 74.62 38.70
N GLN A 19 -37.68 73.89 39.76
CA GLN A 19 -37.04 72.62 40.13
C GLN A 19 -37.03 71.59 38.98
N ASN A 20 -38.10 71.55 38.18
CA ASN A 20 -38.19 70.68 37.01
C ASN A 20 -37.20 71.06 35.89
N GLU A 21 -36.89 72.34 35.74
CA GLU A 21 -35.93 72.81 34.74
C GLU A 21 -34.50 72.44 35.16
N ILE A 22 -34.16 72.59 36.46
CA ILE A 22 -32.86 72.19 37.01
C ILE A 22 -32.63 70.69 36.79
N ASN A 23 -33.64 69.85 37.08
CA ASN A 23 -33.57 68.41 36.85
C ASN A 23 -33.36 68.06 35.36
N MET A 24 -33.94 68.84 34.43
CA MET A 24 -33.77 68.64 32.99
C MET A 24 -32.32 68.95 32.54
N TYR A 25 -31.69 69.99 33.08
CA TYR A 25 -30.27 70.29 32.78
C TYR A 25 -29.33 69.24 33.36
N ILE A 26 -29.61 68.72 34.56
CA ILE A 26 -28.86 67.60 35.15
C ILE A 26 -29.01 66.34 34.30
N ALA A 27 -30.23 66.01 33.86
CA ALA A 27 -30.47 64.86 32.98
C ALA A 27 -29.70 64.99 31.66
N PHE A 28 -29.65 66.19 31.09
CA PHE A 28 -28.87 66.46 29.88
C PHE A 28 -27.36 66.32 30.10
N ALA A 29 -26.84 66.81 31.23
CA ALA A 29 -25.43 66.64 31.59
C ALA A 29 -25.07 65.15 31.81
N CYS A 30 -25.92 64.39 32.49
CA CYS A 30 -25.77 62.94 32.65
C CYS A 30 -25.78 62.22 31.30
N LEU A 31 -26.66 62.63 30.38
CA LEU A 31 -26.73 62.07 29.03
C LEU A 31 -25.44 62.33 28.24
N ILE A 32 -24.87 63.54 28.34
CA ILE A 32 -23.57 63.86 27.72
C ILE A 32 -22.46 62.99 28.32
N ILE A 33 -22.41 62.84 29.65
CA ILE A 33 -21.41 62.00 30.32
C ILE A 33 -21.56 60.54 29.88
N PHE A 34 -22.79 60.02 29.80
CA PHE A 34 -23.05 58.66 29.33
C PHE A 34 -22.59 58.45 27.89
N ILE A 35 -22.86 59.41 27.00
CA ILE A 35 -22.36 59.40 25.62
C ILE A 35 -20.83 59.39 25.58
N LEU A 36 -20.17 60.20 26.41
CA LEU A 36 -18.70 60.25 26.47
C LEU A 36 -18.12 58.92 26.96
N ILE A 37 -18.72 58.29 27.98
CA ILE A 37 -18.31 56.97 28.46
C ILE A 37 -18.48 55.92 27.35
N TYR A 38 -19.64 55.92 26.69
CA TYR A 38 -19.94 54.99 25.61
C TYR A 38 -19.01 55.16 24.40
N LEU A 39 -18.66 56.39 24.04
CA LEU A 39 -17.84 56.67 22.86
C LEU A 39 -16.33 56.58 23.13
N ALA A 40 -15.86 56.93 24.33
CA ALA A 40 -14.42 56.99 24.61
C ALA A 40 -13.93 55.79 25.43
N ILE A 41 -14.65 55.40 26.47
CA ILE A 41 -14.17 54.40 27.44
C ILE A 41 -14.52 52.98 27.00
N PHE A 42 -15.72 52.77 26.46
CA PHE A 42 -16.16 51.46 26.00
C PHE A 42 -15.27 50.85 24.91
N PRO A 43 -14.92 51.56 23.80
CA PRO A 43 -14.07 50.95 22.77
C PRO A 43 -12.66 50.64 23.28
N MET A 44 -12.08 51.52 24.11
CA MET A 44 -10.77 51.27 24.73
C MET A 44 -10.79 50.05 25.66
N SER A 45 -11.87 49.90 26.44
CA SER A 45 -12.02 48.76 27.35
C SER A 45 -12.22 47.45 26.57
N GLN A 46 -13.00 47.50 25.48
CA GLN A 46 -13.22 46.35 24.61
C GLN A 46 -11.94 45.93 23.90
N GLU A 47 -11.20 46.88 23.31
CA GLU A 47 -9.93 46.59 22.63
C GLU A 47 -8.88 46.01 23.59
N TYR A 48 -8.81 46.54 24.81
CA TYR A 48 -7.94 46.00 25.86
C TYR A 48 -8.34 44.56 26.21
N PHE A 49 -9.62 44.32 26.45
CA PHE A 49 -10.13 42.98 26.77
C PHE A 49 -9.87 41.98 25.63
N ASP A 50 -10.22 42.33 24.39
CA ASP A 50 -10.03 41.48 23.22
C ASP A 50 -8.54 41.18 22.95
N THR A 51 -7.65 42.11 23.30
CA THR A 51 -6.20 41.92 23.17
C THR A 51 -5.67 40.95 24.21
N GLU A 52 -6.06 41.10 25.47
CA GLU A 52 -5.65 40.17 26.53
C GLU A 52 -6.25 38.77 26.33
N GLU A 53 -7.49 38.67 25.86
CA GLU A 53 -8.10 37.38 25.49
C GLU A 53 -7.33 36.70 24.35
N ARG A 54 -6.97 37.45 23.30
CA ARG A 54 -6.13 36.92 22.21
C ARG A 54 -4.76 36.46 22.69
N ASN A 55 -4.11 37.24 23.57
CA ASN A 55 -2.82 36.88 24.13
C ASN A 55 -2.91 35.60 24.97
N LEU A 56 -3.94 35.48 25.81
CA LEU A 56 -4.15 34.29 26.64
C LEU A 56 -4.42 33.06 25.78
N ASN A 57 -5.24 33.19 24.74
CA ASN A 57 -5.51 32.12 23.79
C ASN A 57 -4.25 31.71 23.00
N ASP A 58 -3.43 32.66 22.56
CA ASP A 58 -2.16 32.38 21.87
C ASP A 58 -1.18 31.64 22.79
N ILE A 59 -1.01 32.09 24.04
CA ILE A 59 -0.16 31.43 25.04
C ILE A 59 -0.67 30.02 25.32
N THR A 60 -1.98 29.85 25.48
CA THR A 60 -2.60 28.54 25.72
C THR A 60 -2.38 27.59 24.54
N SER A 61 -2.53 28.09 23.31
CA SER A 61 -2.26 27.31 22.10
C SER A 61 -0.80 26.87 22.04
N LYS A 62 0.14 27.81 22.24
CA LYS A 62 1.59 27.51 22.24
C LYS A 62 1.97 26.51 23.32
N LEU A 63 1.36 26.60 24.50
CA LEU A 63 1.58 25.65 25.59
C LEU A 63 1.07 24.25 25.21
N ASN A 64 -0.13 24.16 24.63
CA ASN A 64 -0.70 22.88 24.19
C ASN A 64 0.12 22.24 23.06
N ASP A 65 0.59 23.03 22.10
CA ASP A 65 1.46 22.56 21.02
C ASP A 65 2.79 22.04 21.57
N THR A 66 3.39 22.78 22.50
CA THR A 66 4.64 22.38 23.17
C THR A 66 4.44 21.11 23.99
N ASN A 67 3.35 21.01 24.75
CA ASN A 67 3.03 19.83 25.55
C ASN A 67 2.79 18.60 24.66
N SER A 68 2.09 18.77 23.53
CA SER A 68 1.86 17.73 22.53
C SER A 68 3.15 17.29 21.83
N TYR A 69 4.07 18.23 21.56
CA TYR A 69 5.38 17.91 21.01
C TYR A 69 6.21 17.09 22.02
N LEU A 70 6.25 17.52 23.28
CA LEU A 70 6.98 16.83 24.34
C LEU A 70 6.40 15.45 24.64
N SER A 71 5.08 15.29 24.70
CA SER A 71 4.41 14.00 24.92
C SER A 71 4.60 13.02 23.76
N ASN A 72 4.83 13.50 22.54
CA ASN A 72 5.16 12.64 21.41
C ASN A 72 6.65 12.22 21.40
N LYS A 73 7.52 12.93 22.11
CA LYS A 73 8.96 12.64 22.20
C LYS A 73 9.36 11.87 23.45
N ILE A 74 8.63 12.07 24.55
CA ILE A 74 8.83 11.42 25.84
C ILE A 74 7.75 10.35 25.97
N GLY A 75 8.14 9.09 26.13
CA GLY A 75 7.18 7.98 26.26
C GLY A 75 6.30 8.09 27.51
N PRO A 76 5.27 7.23 27.65
CA PRO A 76 4.33 7.24 28.78
C PRO A 76 5.00 7.23 30.17
N ASP A 77 6.21 6.68 30.27
CA ASP A 77 6.98 6.53 31.51
C ASP A 77 8.13 7.55 31.67
N GLY A 78 8.18 8.59 30.85
CA GLY A 78 9.29 9.56 30.89
C GLY A 78 10.53 9.14 30.07
N ASP A 79 10.42 8.09 29.25
CA ASP A 79 11.53 7.61 28.41
C ASP A 79 11.80 8.59 27.27
N THR A 80 12.92 9.31 27.38
CA THR A 80 13.41 10.25 26.35
C THR A 80 13.84 9.55 25.06
N ASN A 81 14.05 8.23 25.08
CA ASN A 81 14.41 7.43 23.91
C ASN A 81 13.20 6.75 23.26
N TYR A 82 11.97 6.98 23.73
CA TYR A 82 10.79 6.29 23.21
C TYR A 82 10.64 6.42 21.69
N ALA A 83 10.78 7.63 21.15
CA ALA A 83 10.72 7.85 19.70
C ALA A 83 11.85 7.13 18.95
N ILE A 84 13.06 7.11 19.51
CA ILE A 84 14.23 6.42 18.92
C ILE A 84 14.00 4.90 18.94
N ASN A 85 13.50 4.36 20.04
CA ASN A 85 13.20 2.93 20.20
C ASN A 85 12.09 2.48 19.26
N LYS A 86 11.06 3.33 19.05
CA LYS A 86 10.00 3.07 18.07
C LYS A 86 10.56 2.98 16.65
N GLU A 87 11.34 3.97 16.22
CA GLU A 87 11.96 3.95 14.89
C GLU A 87 12.96 2.79 14.73
N LYS A 88 13.70 2.45 15.79
CA LYS A 88 14.58 1.28 15.80
C LYS A 88 13.82 -0.02 15.62
N ASN A 89 12.69 -0.20 16.29
CA ASN A 89 11.85 -1.39 16.12
C ASN A 89 11.28 -1.48 14.70
N VAL A 90 10.89 -0.36 14.10
CA VAL A 90 10.46 -0.31 12.69
C VAL A 90 11.62 -0.72 11.78
N LEU A 91 12.81 -0.14 11.99
CA LEU A 91 14.01 -0.47 11.23
C LEU A 91 14.40 -1.95 11.34
N ASP A 92 14.39 -2.50 12.56
CA ASP A 92 14.69 -3.91 12.81
C ASP A 92 13.66 -4.82 12.10
N GLY A 93 12.37 -4.42 12.09
CA GLY A 93 11.33 -5.08 11.31
C GLY A 93 11.61 -5.08 9.81
N GLU A 94 12.00 -3.94 9.25
CA GLU A 94 12.35 -3.82 7.83
C GLU A 94 13.63 -4.57 7.46
N ILE A 95 14.64 -4.61 8.35
CA ILE A 95 15.84 -5.42 8.18
C ILE A 95 15.48 -6.90 8.13
N ASN A 96 14.63 -7.37 9.04
CA ASN A 96 14.17 -8.76 9.06
C ASN A 96 13.38 -9.11 7.78
N ARG A 97 12.51 -8.20 7.33
CA ARG A 97 11.78 -8.35 6.08
C ARG A 97 12.72 -8.43 4.88
N LEU A 98 13.73 -7.56 4.82
CA LEU A 98 14.74 -7.57 3.75
C LEU A 98 15.51 -8.88 3.73
N ASN A 99 15.94 -9.38 4.89
CA ASN A 99 16.65 -10.66 4.99
C ASN A 99 15.76 -11.82 4.54
N SER A 100 14.50 -11.86 4.97
CA SER A 100 13.54 -12.89 4.53
C SER A 100 13.31 -12.87 3.00
N ILE A 101 13.22 -11.69 2.39
CA ILE A 101 13.10 -11.55 0.93
C ILE A 101 14.38 -12.05 0.25
N LYS A 102 15.57 -11.71 0.77
CA LYS A 102 16.84 -12.21 0.22
C LYS A 102 16.93 -13.73 0.28
N ASP A 103 16.59 -14.33 1.41
CA ASP A 103 16.59 -15.78 1.58
C ASP A 103 15.61 -16.47 0.63
N THR A 104 14.43 -15.87 0.47
CA THR A 104 13.41 -16.32 -0.49
C THR A 104 13.92 -16.24 -1.93
N ASN A 105 14.58 -15.15 -2.31
CA ASN A 105 15.17 -15.00 -3.65
C ASN A 105 16.26 -16.05 -3.90
N VAL A 106 17.15 -16.29 -2.93
CA VAL A 106 18.20 -17.33 -3.04
C VAL A 106 17.57 -18.72 -3.19
N PHE A 107 16.51 -19.01 -2.43
CA PHE A 107 15.78 -20.26 -2.57
C PHE A 107 15.18 -20.42 -3.98
N PHE A 108 14.51 -19.39 -4.50
CA PHE A 108 13.96 -19.41 -5.85
C PHE A 108 15.04 -19.54 -6.92
N ASP A 109 16.15 -18.80 -6.81
CA ASP A 109 17.28 -18.90 -7.74
C ASP A 109 17.85 -20.32 -7.78
N ASN A 110 18.01 -20.97 -6.62
CA ASN A 110 18.48 -22.36 -6.55
C ASN A 110 17.50 -23.33 -7.19
N LYS A 111 16.19 -23.15 -6.98
CA LYS A 111 15.15 -23.99 -7.61
C LYS A 111 15.06 -23.79 -9.12
N LEU A 112 15.21 -22.55 -9.56
CA LEU A 112 15.25 -22.20 -10.97
C LEU A 112 16.50 -22.76 -11.68
N LEU A 113 17.64 -22.78 -11.00
CA LEU A 113 18.87 -23.45 -11.46
C LEU A 113 18.67 -24.97 -11.61
N GLU A 114 18.06 -25.62 -10.61
CA GLU A 114 17.74 -27.04 -10.64
C GLU A 114 16.86 -27.37 -11.86
N VAL A 115 15.75 -26.65 -12.03
CA VAL A 115 14.84 -26.80 -13.18
C VAL A 115 15.54 -26.52 -14.50
N SER A 116 16.40 -25.50 -14.58
CA SER A 116 17.14 -25.19 -15.80
C SER A 116 18.10 -26.32 -16.21
N SER A 117 18.77 -26.94 -15.24
CA SER A 117 19.69 -28.05 -15.51
C SER A 117 18.96 -29.28 -16.07
N LEU A 118 17.74 -29.54 -15.61
CA LEU A 118 16.90 -30.63 -16.11
C LEU A 118 16.33 -30.30 -17.50
N SER A 119 15.85 -29.08 -17.69
CA SER A 119 15.07 -28.69 -18.86
C SER A 119 15.87 -28.18 -20.06
N ASN A 120 17.10 -27.69 -19.87
CA ASN A 120 17.93 -27.11 -20.94
C ASN A 120 19.16 -27.99 -21.28
N ASP A 121 19.04 -29.31 -21.18
CA ASP A 121 20.06 -30.26 -21.61
C ASP A 121 19.51 -31.13 -22.75
N ARG A 122 20.19 -31.11 -23.90
CA ARG A 122 19.86 -31.99 -25.04
C ARG A 122 19.92 -33.46 -24.67
N LYS A 123 20.74 -33.84 -23.70
CA LYS A 123 20.79 -35.20 -23.16
C LYS A 123 19.49 -35.58 -22.44
N ASN A 124 18.93 -34.65 -21.67
CA ASN A 124 17.67 -34.86 -20.96
C ASN A 124 16.51 -34.92 -21.95
N TRP A 125 16.52 -34.09 -23.00
CA TRP A 125 15.54 -34.19 -24.10
C TRP A 125 15.60 -35.53 -24.82
N ALA A 126 16.80 -36.01 -25.16
CA ALA A 126 16.97 -37.33 -25.76
C ALA A 126 16.46 -38.43 -24.83
N GLY A 127 16.79 -38.36 -23.54
CA GLY A 127 16.29 -39.28 -22.52
C GLY A 127 14.77 -39.27 -22.39
N PHE A 128 14.14 -38.09 -22.50
CA PHE A 128 12.69 -37.98 -22.49
C PHE A 128 12.05 -38.59 -23.75
N LEU A 129 12.63 -38.37 -24.93
CA LEU A 129 12.15 -39.01 -26.17
C LEU A 129 12.30 -40.55 -26.10
N ASP A 130 13.40 -41.05 -25.54
CA ASP A 130 13.59 -42.48 -25.28
C ASP A 130 12.55 -43.00 -24.27
N PHE A 131 12.25 -42.23 -23.23
CA PHE A 131 11.19 -42.54 -22.27
C PHE A 131 9.82 -42.65 -22.96
N LEU A 132 9.45 -41.71 -23.84
CA LEU A 132 8.19 -41.78 -24.61
C LEU A 132 8.10 -43.08 -25.42
N ALA A 133 9.17 -43.45 -26.12
CA ALA A 133 9.20 -44.68 -26.91
C ALA A 133 9.09 -45.94 -26.03
N LYS A 134 9.84 -45.98 -24.93
CA LYS A 134 9.86 -47.12 -24.00
C LYS A 134 8.53 -47.27 -23.25
N ASN A 135 7.99 -46.19 -22.74
CA ASN A 135 6.71 -46.15 -22.02
C ASN A 135 5.55 -46.60 -22.93
N ALA A 136 5.59 -46.27 -24.22
CA ALA A 136 4.61 -46.76 -25.18
C ALA A 136 4.72 -48.28 -25.37
N GLN A 137 5.94 -48.82 -25.48
CA GLN A 137 6.16 -50.25 -25.58
C GLN A 137 5.65 -50.99 -24.33
N GLU A 138 5.94 -50.48 -23.14
CA GLU A 138 5.49 -51.07 -21.86
C GLU A 138 3.96 -51.07 -21.73
N ASN A 139 3.29 -50.05 -22.29
CA ASN A 139 1.84 -49.95 -22.34
C ASN A 139 1.21 -50.61 -23.59
N ASN A 140 1.95 -51.37 -24.40
CA ASN A 140 1.43 -51.98 -25.64
C ASN A 140 0.76 -50.96 -26.59
N ILE A 141 1.36 -49.78 -26.71
CA ILE A 141 0.95 -48.72 -27.63
C ILE A 141 1.88 -48.73 -28.83
N LYS A 142 1.28 -48.67 -30.02
CA LYS A 142 2.01 -48.51 -31.27
C LYS A 142 2.23 -47.03 -31.54
N ILE A 143 3.50 -46.62 -31.65
CA ILE A 143 3.86 -45.28 -32.11
C ILE A 143 4.06 -45.31 -33.63
N PHE A 144 3.45 -44.36 -34.33
CA PHE A 144 3.67 -44.11 -35.76
C PHE A 144 4.81 -43.12 -35.99
N TYR A 145 4.83 -42.04 -35.22
CA TYR A 145 5.92 -41.07 -35.21
C TYR A 145 6.01 -40.35 -33.87
N ILE A 146 7.22 -39.87 -33.60
CA ILE A 146 7.51 -38.84 -32.61
C ILE A 146 8.23 -37.73 -33.38
N ASN A 147 7.61 -36.56 -33.47
CA ASN A 147 8.22 -35.38 -34.05
C ASN A 147 8.64 -34.45 -32.91
N SER A 148 9.82 -33.85 -32.97
CA SER A 148 10.34 -32.98 -31.92
C SER A 148 10.92 -31.70 -32.50
N GLN A 149 10.50 -30.54 -31.99
CA GLN A 149 10.96 -29.23 -32.41
C GLN A 149 11.48 -28.43 -31.21
N VAL A 150 12.77 -28.09 -31.25
CA VAL A 150 13.40 -27.22 -30.24
C VAL A 150 13.00 -25.76 -30.52
N ASN A 151 12.53 -25.07 -29.49
CA ASN A 151 12.16 -23.67 -29.58
C ASN A 151 13.37 -22.75 -29.34
N ASN A 152 13.28 -21.53 -29.88
CA ASN A 152 14.25 -20.49 -29.56
C ASN A 152 13.90 -19.89 -28.20
N VAL A 153 14.82 -19.97 -27.25
CA VAL A 153 14.58 -19.63 -25.84
C VAL A 153 15.38 -18.40 -25.41
N GLU A 154 14.70 -17.44 -24.79
CA GLU A 154 15.30 -16.29 -24.12
C GLU A 154 15.98 -16.69 -22.79
N LEU A 155 17.06 -16.01 -22.43
CA LEU A 155 17.75 -16.21 -21.14
C LEU A 155 16.86 -15.81 -19.97
N LYS A 156 16.93 -16.60 -18.87
CA LYS A 156 16.24 -16.33 -17.60
C LYS A 156 14.71 -16.19 -17.73
N LYS A 157 14.11 -16.80 -18.74
CA LYS A 157 12.66 -16.83 -18.95
C LYS A 157 12.15 -18.26 -18.98
N ILE A 158 11.09 -18.52 -18.22
CA ILE A 158 10.35 -19.77 -18.26
C ILE A 158 9.50 -19.78 -19.53
N GLN A 159 9.73 -20.75 -20.41
CA GLN A 159 9.02 -20.89 -21.68
C GLN A 159 9.10 -22.33 -22.20
N GLU A 160 8.31 -22.65 -23.22
CA GLU A 160 8.38 -23.92 -23.93
C GLU A 160 9.74 -24.08 -24.60
N MET A 161 10.49 -25.11 -24.23
CA MET A 161 11.82 -25.39 -24.76
C MET A 161 11.79 -26.40 -25.91
N LEU A 162 10.89 -27.37 -25.82
CA LEU A 162 10.76 -28.46 -26.79
C LEU A 162 9.29 -28.80 -26.97
N ASN A 163 8.82 -28.79 -28.22
CA ASN A 163 7.49 -29.24 -28.58
C ASN A 163 7.58 -30.60 -29.26
N ILE A 164 6.72 -31.53 -28.85
CA ILE A 164 6.73 -32.92 -29.31
C ILE A 164 5.33 -33.31 -29.77
N ASP A 165 5.22 -33.84 -30.99
CA ASP A 165 4.01 -34.44 -31.51
C ASP A 165 4.17 -35.96 -31.56
N VAL A 166 3.28 -36.69 -30.89
CA VAL A 166 3.27 -38.16 -30.87
C VAL A 166 1.99 -38.67 -31.51
N LYS A 167 2.13 -39.44 -32.59
CA LYS A 167 1.00 -40.18 -33.16
C LYS A 167 1.07 -41.63 -32.77
N LEU A 168 -0.02 -42.13 -32.20
CA LEU A 168 -0.09 -43.43 -31.56
C LEU A 168 -1.40 -44.17 -31.82
N GLU A 169 -1.42 -45.47 -31.54
CA GLU A 169 -2.61 -46.32 -31.54
C GLU A 169 -2.50 -47.38 -30.44
N GLY A 170 -3.58 -47.60 -29.71
CA GLY A 170 -3.62 -48.59 -28.63
C GLY A 170 -5.01 -48.75 -28.03
N ALA A 171 -5.13 -49.62 -27.02
CA ALA A 171 -6.35 -49.71 -26.23
C ALA A 171 -6.51 -48.45 -25.36
N PHE A 172 -7.75 -47.99 -25.15
CA PHE A 172 -8.04 -46.77 -24.38
C PHE A 172 -7.32 -46.72 -23.03
N ASN A 173 -7.44 -47.78 -22.22
CA ASN A 173 -6.82 -47.85 -20.90
C ASN A 173 -5.30 -47.72 -20.94
N ASN A 174 -4.68 -48.28 -21.99
CA ASN A 174 -3.23 -48.22 -22.17
C ASN A 174 -2.80 -46.80 -22.53
N ILE A 175 -3.54 -46.12 -23.42
CA ILE A 175 -3.27 -44.71 -23.78
C ILE A 175 -3.41 -43.82 -22.56
N LEU A 176 -4.41 -44.05 -21.71
CA LEU A 176 -4.58 -43.29 -20.47
C LEU A 176 -3.40 -43.51 -19.51
N ASN A 177 -2.96 -44.76 -19.31
CA ASN A 177 -1.78 -45.05 -18.50
C ASN A 177 -0.51 -44.40 -19.06
N TYR A 178 -0.36 -44.41 -20.39
CA TYR A 178 0.75 -43.77 -21.06
C TYR A 178 0.79 -42.26 -20.85
N ILE A 179 -0.37 -41.59 -20.96
CA ILE A 179 -0.54 -40.17 -20.66
C ILE A 179 -0.17 -39.88 -19.19
N ASN A 180 -0.70 -40.67 -18.25
CA ASN A 180 -0.41 -40.46 -16.82
C ASN A 180 1.10 -40.56 -16.54
N SER A 181 1.78 -41.57 -17.08
CA SER A 181 3.24 -41.71 -16.93
C SER A 181 4.01 -40.52 -17.53
N ILE A 182 3.50 -39.89 -18.59
CA ILE A 182 4.11 -38.68 -19.17
C ILE A 182 3.99 -37.52 -18.19
N GLU A 183 2.79 -37.27 -17.66
CA GLU A 183 2.55 -36.18 -16.70
C GLU A 183 3.32 -36.36 -15.38
N GLU A 184 3.57 -37.61 -14.97
CA GLU A 184 4.37 -37.96 -13.79
C GLU A 184 5.89 -37.97 -14.04
N SER A 185 6.34 -37.65 -15.27
CA SER A 185 7.77 -37.67 -15.59
C SER A 185 8.56 -36.59 -14.84
N GLU A 186 9.88 -36.77 -14.73
CA GLU A 186 10.77 -35.78 -14.10
C GLU A 186 10.85 -34.45 -14.86
N MET A 187 10.40 -34.43 -16.12
CA MET A 187 10.38 -33.24 -16.96
C MET A 187 9.13 -32.41 -16.66
N VAL A 188 9.26 -31.08 -16.69
CA VAL A 188 8.08 -30.20 -16.61
C VAL A 188 7.37 -30.23 -17.95
N VAL A 189 6.31 -31.03 -18.05
CA VAL A 189 5.58 -31.27 -19.29
C VAL A 189 4.15 -30.74 -19.21
N ASP A 190 3.64 -30.32 -20.35
CA ASP A 190 2.25 -29.92 -20.54
C ASP A 190 1.69 -30.64 -21.76
N LEU A 191 0.55 -31.31 -21.61
CA LEU A 191 -0.20 -31.96 -22.69
C LEU A 191 -1.23 -30.98 -23.24
N ASN A 192 -0.82 -30.17 -24.21
CA ASN A 192 -1.60 -29.04 -24.72
C ASN A 192 -2.49 -29.37 -25.92
N GLY A 193 -2.51 -30.63 -26.37
CA GLY A 193 -3.39 -31.09 -27.44
C GLY A 193 -3.55 -32.60 -27.43
N ILE A 194 -4.80 -33.06 -27.43
CA ILE A 194 -5.15 -34.48 -27.52
C ILE A 194 -6.25 -34.62 -28.56
N ASP A 195 -5.95 -35.28 -29.67
CA ASP A 195 -6.93 -35.71 -30.66
C ASP A 195 -7.05 -37.24 -30.57
N ILE A 196 -8.25 -37.74 -30.31
CA ILE A 196 -8.53 -39.16 -30.10
C ILE A 196 -9.63 -39.58 -31.06
N ASN A 197 -9.34 -40.60 -31.88
CA ASN A 197 -10.26 -41.12 -32.87
C ASN A 197 -10.34 -42.66 -32.77
N ALA A 198 -11.53 -43.21 -32.94
CA ALA A 198 -11.70 -44.65 -33.01
C ALA A 198 -11.00 -45.20 -34.27
N THR A 199 -10.25 -46.29 -34.10
CA THR A 199 -9.66 -47.03 -35.23
C THR A 199 -10.31 -48.41 -35.33
N LYS A 200 -9.73 -49.29 -36.15
CA LYS A 200 -10.28 -50.65 -36.33
C LYS A 200 -9.99 -51.48 -35.08
N ASN A 201 -10.82 -52.51 -34.85
CA ASN A 201 -10.59 -53.53 -33.82
C ASN A 201 -10.61 -53.03 -32.37
N ASN A 202 -11.53 -52.12 -32.02
CA ASN A 202 -11.67 -51.54 -30.66
C ASN A 202 -10.41 -50.83 -30.14
N LEU A 203 -9.53 -50.41 -31.04
CA LEU A 203 -8.39 -49.56 -30.72
C LEU A 203 -8.76 -48.09 -30.93
N ILE A 204 -7.93 -47.25 -30.35
CA ILE A 204 -8.02 -45.80 -30.45
C ILE A 204 -6.71 -45.30 -31.02
N GLY A 205 -6.81 -44.49 -32.08
CA GLY A 205 -5.72 -43.69 -32.60
C GLY A 205 -5.71 -42.34 -31.89
N GLY A 206 -4.51 -41.87 -31.56
CA GLY A 206 -4.32 -40.60 -30.87
C GLY A 206 -3.22 -39.77 -31.50
N GLU A 207 -3.37 -38.46 -31.47
CA GLU A 207 -2.29 -37.50 -31.66
C GLU A 207 -2.16 -36.65 -30.39
N LEU A 208 -0.99 -36.71 -29.76
CA LEU A 208 -0.66 -35.98 -28.54
C LEU A 208 0.35 -34.89 -28.85
N LYS A 209 0.08 -33.68 -28.36
CA LYS A 209 1.01 -32.56 -28.37
C LYS A 209 1.51 -32.32 -26.95
N ILE A 210 2.83 -32.38 -26.81
CA ILE A 210 3.53 -32.27 -25.53
C ILE A 210 4.48 -31.08 -25.61
N SER A 211 4.36 -30.16 -24.68
CA SER A 211 5.30 -29.05 -24.51
C SER A 211 6.14 -29.29 -23.26
N VAL A 212 7.46 -29.34 -23.45
CA VAL A 212 8.43 -29.40 -22.36
C VAL A 212 8.79 -27.97 -21.98
N TRP A 213 8.49 -27.60 -20.75
CA TRP A 213 8.77 -26.29 -20.20
C TRP A 213 10.11 -26.28 -19.49
N GLY A 214 10.71 -25.09 -19.49
CA GLY A 214 11.97 -24.91 -18.81
C GLY A 214 12.51 -23.52 -18.94
N MET A 215 13.78 -23.38 -18.59
CA MET A 215 14.46 -22.11 -18.63
C MET A 215 15.92 -22.31 -18.98
N LYS A 216 16.47 -21.36 -19.75
CA LYS A 216 17.90 -21.24 -19.96
C LYS A 216 18.49 -20.30 -18.90
N TYR A 217 19.12 -20.89 -17.89
CA TYR A 217 19.94 -20.16 -16.94
C TYR A 217 21.38 -20.07 -17.44
N GLN A 218 22.09 -19.02 -17.06
CA GLN A 218 23.46 -18.75 -17.50
C GLN A 218 24.47 -19.32 -16.52
#